data_AF-A0AA96MKG0-F1
#
_entry.id   AF-A0AA96MKG0-F1
#
_cell.length_a   1.000
_cell.length_b   1.000
_cell.length_c   1.000
_cell.angle_alpha   90.00
_cell.angle_beta   90.00
_cell.angle_gamma   90.00
#
_symmetry.space_group_name_H-M   'P 1'
#
loop_
_entity.id
_entity.type
_entity.pdbx_description
1 polymer ?
#
loop_
_entity_poly.entity_id
_entity_poly.type
_entity_poly.pdbx_seq_one_letter_code
_entity_poly.pdbx_strand_id
1 'polypeptide(L)'
;MGKGKWILFDPNDPQQIADDEFSIYERNVKYIEQGFKRLDEKKKLQGRPIKGTSDTGEIHSLAAAIFLSAGYICSNDYDIREVIQDEQLLVGSDEALAPELIVQDTIEDLCFLCVKENISTKKEVRQFFKYVYNQDPEHKRQIKLTALDTRISTLEDE
;
A
#
# COMPACT_ATOMS: atom_id res chain seq x y z
N MET A 1 21.71 4.39 5.02
CA MET A 1 20.45 3.81 5.53
C MET A 1 20.57 2.29 5.53
N GLY A 2 20.11 1.61 6.58
CA GLY A 2 20.24 0.15 6.71
C GLY A 2 19.29 -0.55 5.74
N LYS A 3 19.83 -1.31 4.77
CA LYS A 3 19.02 -2.14 3.88
C LYS A 3 18.14 -3.09 4.71
N GLY A 4 16.86 -3.16 4.36
CA GLY A 4 15.90 -4.10 4.94
C GLY A 4 15.38 -3.78 6.35
N LYS A 5 15.51 -2.54 6.84
CA LYS A 5 14.85 -2.12 8.07
C LYS A 5 13.53 -1.43 7.77
N TRP A 6 12.46 -1.90 8.42
CA TRP A 6 11.18 -1.19 8.47
C TRP A 6 11.35 0.16 9.17
N ILE A 7 10.85 1.21 8.54
CA ILE A 7 10.81 2.56 9.11
C ILE A 7 9.34 2.85 9.41
N LEU A 8 9.05 3.19 10.67
CA LEU A 8 7.74 3.71 11.03
C LEU A 8 7.71 5.18 10.62
N PHE A 9 6.88 5.49 9.63
CA PHE A 9 6.63 6.87 9.25
C PHE A 9 5.79 7.57 10.33
N ASP A 10 6.33 8.62 10.95
CA ASP A 10 5.60 9.49 11.87
C ASP A 10 5.67 10.92 11.35
N PRO A 11 4.55 11.50 10.86
CA PRO A 11 4.57 12.84 10.35
C PRO A 11 4.79 13.92 11.41
N ASN A 12 4.66 13.58 12.70
CA ASN A 12 4.95 14.49 13.81
C ASN A 12 6.39 14.39 14.31
N ASP A 13 7.19 13.48 13.76
CA ASP A 13 8.61 13.34 14.07
C ASP A 13 9.41 14.33 13.22
N PRO A 14 10.01 15.39 13.81
CA PRO A 14 10.78 16.39 13.08
C PRO A 14 12.05 15.82 12.44
N GLN A 15 12.44 14.59 12.77
CA GLN A 15 13.55 13.90 12.12
C GLN A 15 13.15 13.24 10.79
N GLN A 16 11.84 13.08 10.53
CA GLN A 16 11.31 12.45 9.33
C GLN A 16 10.69 13.45 8.36
N ILE A 17 10.03 14.49 8.89
CA ILE A 17 9.51 15.59 8.10
C ILE A 17 10.01 16.89 8.71
N ALA A 18 10.75 17.69 7.94
CA ALA A 18 11.15 19.01 8.40
C ALA A 18 9.92 19.94 8.53
N ASP A 19 9.99 20.92 9.44
CA ASP A 19 8.84 21.81 9.73
C ASP A 19 8.32 22.54 8.47
N ASP A 20 9.20 22.88 7.53
CA ASP A 20 8.84 23.51 6.26
C ASP A 20 8.17 22.54 5.27
N GLU A 21 8.57 21.26 5.30
CA GLU A 21 7.98 20.17 4.53
C GLU A 21 6.65 19.66 5.10
N PHE A 22 6.40 19.84 6.40
CA PHE A 22 5.16 19.40 7.05
C PHE A 22 3.91 19.99 6.40
N SER A 23 4.00 21.24 5.95
CA SER A 23 2.93 21.91 5.20
C SER A 23 2.55 21.19 3.90
N ILE A 24 3.52 20.54 3.24
CA ILE A 24 3.29 19.73 2.03
C ILE A 24 2.55 18.45 2.41
N TYR A 25 2.98 17.78 3.47
CA TYR A 25 2.30 16.59 3.99
C TYR A 25 0.83 16.88 4.37
N GLU A 26 0.57 17.97 5.13
CA GLU A 26 -0.79 18.38 5.48
C GLU A 26 -1.67 18.67 4.27
N ARG A 27 -1.09 19.27 3.22
CA ARG A 27 -1.80 19.50 1.96
C ARG A 27 -2.20 18.17 1.31
N ASN A 28 -1.32 17.17 1.32
CA ASN A 28 -1.64 15.84 0.81
C ASN A 28 -2.76 15.20 1.64
N VAL A 29 -2.71 15.27 2.98
CA VAL A 29 -3.77 14.77 3.87
C VAL A 29 -5.13 15.38 3.50
N LYS A 30 -5.21 16.71 3.37
CA LYS A 30 -6.45 17.41 3.00
C LYS A 30 -6.95 17.02 1.61
N TYR A 31 -6.05 16.85 0.65
CA TYR A 31 -6.40 16.42 -0.71
C TYR A 31 -7.03 15.02 -0.69
N ILE A 32 -6.41 14.07 0.00
CA ILE A 32 -6.91 12.70 0.13
C ILE A 32 -8.23 12.65 0.90
N GLU A 33 -8.37 13.42 1.97
CA GLU A 33 -9.64 13.53 2.71
C GLU A 33 -10.80 13.96 1.80
N GLN A 34 -10.55 14.90 0.88
CA GLN A 34 -11.55 15.30 -0.10
C GLN A 34 -11.84 14.19 -1.13
N GLY A 35 -10.84 13.39 -1.49
CA GLY A 35 -11.03 12.23 -2.37
C GLY A 35 -11.96 11.19 -1.76
N PHE A 36 -11.80 10.86 -0.47
CA PHE A 36 -12.73 9.97 0.24
C PHE A 36 -14.14 10.56 0.33
N LYS A 37 -14.29 11.86 0.56
CA LYS A 37 -15.61 12.52 0.53
C LYS A 37 -16.29 12.40 -0.83
N ARG A 38 -15.53 12.56 -1.93
CA ARG A 38 -16.05 12.37 -3.29
C ARG A 38 -16.42 10.90 -3.56
N LEU A 39 -15.63 9.95 -3.06
CA LEU A 39 -15.97 8.53 -3.13
C LEU A 39 -17.29 8.22 -2.41
N ASP A 40 -17.50 8.79 -1.23
CA ASP A 40 -18.76 8.65 -0.48
C ASP A 40 -19.96 9.19 -1.26
N GLU A 41 -19.82 10.36 -1.88
CA GLU A 41 -20.85 10.93 -2.76
C GLU A 41 -21.13 10.02 -3.96
N LYS A 42 -20.08 9.51 -4.61
CA LYS A 42 -20.18 8.55 -5.72
C LYS A 42 -20.91 7.27 -5.27
N LYS A 43 -20.59 6.71 -4.11
CA LYS A 43 -21.25 5.53 -3.54
C LYS A 43 -22.72 5.78 -3.26
N LYS A 44 -23.07 6.92 -2.67
CA LYS A 44 -24.47 7.33 -2.45
C LYS A 44 -25.27 7.34 -3.74
N LEU A 45 -24.74 7.99 -4.79
CA LEU A 45 -25.38 8.08 -6.10
C LEU A 45 -25.59 6.70 -6.75
N GLN A 46 -24.68 5.76 -6.48
CA GLN A 46 -24.74 4.39 -6.99
C GLN A 46 -25.55 3.43 -6.09
N GLY A 47 -26.11 3.90 -4.97
CA GLY A 47 -26.80 3.06 -4.00
C GLY A 47 -25.89 2.05 -3.30
N ARG A 48 -24.56 2.29 -3.29
CA ARG A 48 -23.58 1.45 -2.61
C ARG A 48 -23.52 1.82 -1.11
N PRO A 49 -23.28 0.84 -0.22
CA PRO A 49 -23.12 1.11 1.20
C PRO A 49 -21.89 2.00 1.44
N ILE A 50 -22.04 2.91 2.38
CA ILE A 50 -20.95 3.76 2.88
C ILE A 50 -20.36 3.08 4.12
N LYS A 51 -19.05 3.14 4.26
CA LYS A 51 -18.34 2.63 5.43
C LYS A 51 -18.78 3.43 6.67
N GLY A 52 -19.05 2.73 7.78
CA GLY A 52 -19.44 3.36 9.04
C GLY A 52 -18.26 3.75 9.94
N THR A 53 -17.03 3.38 9.54
CA THR A 53 -15.79 3.66 10.28
C THR A 53 -15.03 4.80 9.61
N SER A 54 -14.22 5.53 10.38
CA SER A 54 -13.37 6.60 9.86
C SER A 54 -12.29 6.07 8.91
N ASP A 55 -11.95 6.87 7.88
CA ASP A 55 -10.88 6.58 6.91
C ASP A 55 -9.54 7.23 7.29
N THR A 56 -9.35 7.57 8.57
CA THR A 56 -8.15 8.29 9.03
C THR A 56 -6.86 7.55 8.67
N GLY A 57 -6.81 6.22 8.85
CA GLY A 57 -5.60 5.44 8.57
C GLY A 57 -5.26 5.40 7.08
N GLU A 58 -6.30 5.26 6.26
CA GLU A 58 -6.26 5.22 4.80
C GLU A 58 -5.83 6.56 4.23
N ILE A 59 -6.38 7.66 4.74
CA ILE A 59 -6.01 9.03 4.38
C ILE A 59 -4.52 9.27 4.65
N HIS A 60 -4.05 8.97 5.87
CA HIS A 60 -2.66 9.22 6.23
C HIS A 60 -1.68 8.30 5.49
N SER A 61 -2.08 7.06 5.20
CA SER A 61 -1.26 6.11 4.42
C SER A 61 -1.07 6.56 2.97
N LEU A 62 -2.14 7.06 2.32
CA LEU A 62 -2.05 7.61 0.97
C LEU A 62 -1.27 8.93 0.94
N ALA A 63 -1.48 9.81 1.91
CA ALA A 63 -0.72 11.05 2.01
C ALA A 63 0.78 10.79 2.22
N ALA A 64 1.13 9.80 3.05
CA ALA A 64 2.50 9.37 3.24
C ALA A 64 3.09 8.74 1.97
N ALA A 65 2.33 7.92 1.24
CA ALA A 65 2.80 7.34 -0.01
C ALA A 65 3.13 8.41 -1.05
N ILE A 66 2.30 9.44 -1.19
CA ILE A 66 2.58 10.58 -2.07
C ILE A 66 3.81 11.36 -1.58
N PHE A 67 3.88 11.65 -0.29
CA PHE A 67 5.00 12.41 0.29
C PHE A 67 6.34 11.70 0.15
N LEU A 68 6.38 10.39 0.34
CA LEU A 68 7.58 9.55 0.25
C LEU A 68 7.86 9.05 -1.17
N SER A 69 7.03 9.42 -2.16
CA SER A 69 7.04 8.85 -3.51
C SER A 69 7.03 7.31 -3.51
N ALA A 70 6.24 6.70 -2.62
CA ALA A 70 6.06 5.25 -2.53
C ALA A 70 5.01 4.77 -3.54
N GLY A 71 5.44 3.96 -4.51
CA GLY A 71 4.57 3.42 -5.57
C GLY A 71 3.63 2.30 -5.14
N TYR A 72 3.76 1.79 -3.92
CA TYR A 72 3.03 0.61 -3.47
C TYR A 72 2.41 0.82 -2.09
N ILE A 73 1.15 0.40 -1.94
CA ILE A 73 0.44 0.34 -0.66
C ILE A 73 -0.12 -1.07 -0.49
N CYS A 74 0.35 -1.80 0.51
CA CYS A 74 -0.26 -3.08 0.87
C CYS A 74 -1.47 -2.86 1.79
N SER A 75 -2.69 -3.00 1.23
CA SER A 75 -3.94 -2.93 1.99
C SER A 75 -5.04 -3.75 1.31
N ASN A 76 -5.97 -4.26 2.11
CA ASN A 76 -7.17 -4.95 1.62
C ASN A 76 -8.39 -4.02 1.52
N ASP A 77 -8.24 -2.73 1.83
CA ASP A 77 -9.34 -1.77 1.74
C ASP A 77 -9.53 -1.31 0.28
N TYR A 78 -10.61 -1.73 -0.35
CA TYR A 78 -10.91 -1.37 -1.74
C TYR A 78 -11.17 0.12 -1.93
N ASP A 79 -11.52 0.87 -0.88
CA ASP A 79 -11.74 2.31 -0.97
C ASP A 79 -10.44 3.05 -1.27
N ILE A 80 -9.30 2.57 -0.75
CA ILE A 80 -7.97 3.07 -1.12
C ILE A 80 -7.77 2.95 -2.63
N ARG A 81 -8.12 1.81 -3.22
CA ARG A 81 -7.97 1.59 -4.67
C ARG A 81 -8.87 2.50 -5.48
N GLU A 82 -10.13 2.64 -5.08
CA GLU A 82 -11.06 3.53 -5.76
C GLU A 82 -10.59 4.99 -5.68
N VAL A 83 -10.13 5.45 -4.51
CA VAL A 83 -9.58 6.81 -4.36
C VAL A 83 -8.33 7.02 -5.21
N ILE A 84 -7.39 6.07 -5.21
CA ILE A 84 -6.20 6.11 -6.10
C ILE A 84 -6.62 6.33 -7.56
N GLN A 85 -7.61 5.56 -8.03
CA GLN A 85 -8.07 5.59 -9.41
C GLN A 85 -8.88 6.85 -9.73
N ASP A 86 -9.83 7.23 -8.88
CA ASP A 86 -10.71 8.38 -9.13
C ASP A 86 -9.92 9.70 -9.05
N GLU A 87 -8.99 9.81 -8.11
CA GLU A 87 -8.19 11.01 -7.86
C GLU A 87 -6.87 11.04 -8.64
N GLN A 88 -6.59 9.99 -9.43
CA GLN A 88 -5.36 9.82 -10.21
C GLN A 88 -4.12 10.08 -9.34
N LEU A 89 -3.99 9.33 -8.24
CA LEU A 89 -2.88 9.49 -7.30
C LEU A 89 -1.59 8.93 -7.88
N LEU A 90 -0.74 9.82 -8.39
CA LEU A 90 0.52 9.49 -9.03
C LEU A 90 1.71 9.73 -8.09
N VAL A 91 2.76 8.92 -8.23
CA VAL A 91 4.07 9.13 -7.63
C VAL A 91 5.16 9.03 -8.71
N GLY A 92 6.27 9.72 -8.49
CA GLY A 92 7.42 9.70 -9.39
C GLY A 92 8.62 10.27 -8.65
N SER A 93 9.76 9.59 -8.74
CA SER A 93 10.99 9.96 -8.01
C SER A 93 12.03 10.65 -8.90
N ASP A 94 11.82 10.69 -10.21
CA ASP A 94 12.76 11.25 -11.19
C ASP A 94 12.01 12.07 -12.24
N GLU A 95 12.46 13.29 -12.53
CA GLU A 95 11.90 14.16 -13.58
C GLU A 95 11.97 13.49 -14.98
N ALA A 96 12.86 12.52 -15.16
CA ALA A 96 13.00 11.76 -16.40
C ALA A 96 11.96 10.63 -16.57
N LEU A 97 11.30 10.21 -15.49
CA LEU A 97 10.31 9.13 -15.53
C LEU A 97 8.89 9.69 -15.48
N ALA A 98 8.00 9.09 -16.26
CA ALA A 98 6.59 9.43 -16.21
C ALA A 98 6.03 9.08 -14.81
N PRO A 99 5.25 9.97 -14.17
CA PRO A 99 4.60 9.64 -12.91
C PRO A 99 3.69 8.42 -13.08
N GLU A 100 3.77 7.49 -12.13
CA GLU A 100 3.03 6.24 -12.14
C GLU A 100 1.94 6.25 -11.06
N LEU A 101 0.83 5.58 -11.33
CA LEU A 101 -0.25 5.44 -10.37
C LEU A 101 0.21 4.59 -9.18
N ILE A 102 -0.11 5.01 -7.96
CA ILE A 102 0.11 4.18 -6.78
C ILE A 102 -0.60 2.83 -6.98
N VAL A 103 0.11 1.74 -6.77
CA VAL A 103 -0.44 0.38 -6.86
C VAL A 103 -0.86 -0.08 -5.48
N GLN A 104 -2.10 -0.54 -5.35
CA GLN A 104 -2.51 -1.25 -4.16
C GLN A 104 -2.09 -2.72 -4.27
N ASP A 105 -1.07 -3.08 -3.51
CA ASP A 105 -0.51 -4.42 -3.43
C ASP A 105 -1.37 -5.37 -2.62
N THR A 106 -1.39 -6.62 -3.06
CA THR A 106 -1.92 -7.73 -2.29
C THR A 106 -0.90 -8.21 -1.25
N ILE A 107 -1.36 -9.05 -0.32
CA ILE A 107 -0.45 -9.72 0.61
C ILE A 107 0.58 -10.61 -0.10
N GLU A 108 0.27 -11.09 -1.31
CA GLU A 108 1.20 -11.84 -2.16
C GLU A 108 2.31 -10.93 -2.67
N ASP A 109 1.96 -9.73 -3.15
CA ASP A 109 2.92 -8.72 -3.61
C ASP A 109 3.85 -8.31 -2.48
N LEU A 110 3.30 -8.06 -1.28
CA LEU A 110 4.10 -7.77 -0.09
C LEU A 110 5.10 -8.89 0.22
N CYS A 111 4.64 -10.15 0.21
CA CYS A 111 5.51 -11.30 0.48
C CYS A 111 6.61 -11.43 -0.58
N PHE A 112 6.29 -11.21 -1.85
CA PHE A 112 7.24 -11.21 -2.95
C PHE A 112 8.29 -10.11 -2.78
N LEU A 113 7.87 -8.86 -2.55
CA LEU A 113 8.77 -7.72 -2.35
C LEU A 113 9.69 -7.92 -1.15
N CYS A 114 9.19 -8.46 -0.04
CA CYS A 114 10.01 -8.76 1.13
C CYS A 114 11.14 -9.75 0.82
N VAL A 115 10.93 -10.72 -0.07
CA VAL A 115 12.01 -11.63 -0.50
C VAL A 115 12.94 -10.94 -1.49
N LYS A 116 12.38 -10.29 -2.51
CA LYS A 116 13.15 -9.57 -3.55
C LYS A 116 14.13 -8.56 -2.95
N GLU A 117 13.68 -7.79 -1.97
CA GLU A 117 14.48 -6.75 -1.31
C GLU A 117 15.33 -7.27 -0.13
N ASN A 118 15.43 -8.60 0.03
CA ASN A 118 16.18 -9.25 1.12
C ASN A 118 15.75 -8.81 2.53
N ILE A 119 14.47 -8.49 2.71
CA ILE A 119 13.86 -8.14 4.01
C ILE A 119 13.51 -9.40 4.80
N SER A 120 13.11 -10.47 4.12
CA SER A 120 12.71 -11.74 4.73
C SER A 120 13.04 -12.92 3.84
N THR A 121 13.19 -14.11 4.43
CA THR A 121 13.43 -15.34 3.70
C THR A 121 12.14 -15.91 3.10
N LYS A 122 12.26 -16.70 2.03
CA LYS A 122 11.15 -17.49 1.44
C LYS A 122 10.38 -18.30 2.50
N LYS A 123 11.11 -18.86 3.48
CA LYS A 123 10.51 -19.66 4.56
C LYS A 123 9.61 -18.80 5.46
N GLU A 124 10.09 -17.62 5.86
CA GLU A 124 9.35 -16.70 6.74
C GLU A 124 8.09 -16.17 6.05
N VAL A 125 8.21 -15.70 4.80
CA VAL A 125 7.03 -15.18 4.07
C VAL A 125 6.00 -16.29 3.82
N ARG A 126 6.41 -17.54 3.56
CA ARG A 126 5.48 -18.68 3.45
C ARG A 126 4.74 -18.97 4.76
N GLN A 127 5.42 -18.87 5.90
CA GLN A 127 4.80 -19.06 7.21
C GLN A 127 3.78 -17.95 7.49
N PHE A 128 4.16 -16.70 7.25
CA PHE A 128 3.27 -15.55 7.37
C PHE A 128 2.05 -15.67 6.45
N PHE A 129 2.26 -16.00 5.18
CA PHE A 129 1.18 -16.15 4.20
C PHE A 129 0.18 -17.26 4.59
N LYS A 130 0.68 -18.39 5.11
CA LYS A 130 -0.18 -19.45 5.68
C LYS A 130 -0.98 -18.98 6.89
N TYR A 131 -0.39 -18.13 7.74
CA TYR A 131 -1.06 -17.55 8.89
C TYR A 131 -2.19 -16.59 8.46
N VAL A 132 -1.92 -15.70 7.50
CA VAL A 132 -2.93 -14.78 6.94
C VAL A 132 -4.13 -15.54 6.39
N TYR A 133 -3.89 -16.64 5.67
CA TYR A 133 -4.94 -17.48 5.06
C TYR A 133 -5.29 -18.72 5.92
N ASN A 134 -5.17 -18.63 7.25
CA ASN A 134 -5.42 -19.78 8.12
C ASN A 134 -6.89 -20.27 8.08
N GLN A 135 -7.85 -19.38 7.81
CA GLN A 135 -9.27 -19.69 7.69
C GLN A 135 -9.65 -20.25 6.32
N ASP A 136 -8.79 -20.13 5.32
CA ASP A 136 -9.07 -20.67 4.00
C ASP A 136 -9.05 -22.21 4.05
N PRO A 137 -9.98 -22.89 3.33
CA PRO A 137 -9.87 -24.31 3.10
C PRO A 137 -8.50 -24.69 2.53
N GLU A 138 -7.96 -25.83 2.97
CA GLU A 138 -6.58 -26.24 2.66
C GLU A 138 -6.26 -26.17 1.16
N HIS A 139 -7.17 -26.63 0.29
CA HIS A 139 -6.98 -26.58 -1.16
C HIS A 139 -6.83 -25.15 -1.70
N LYS A 140 -7.61 -24.18 -1.20
CA LYS A 140 -7.51 -22.77 -1.62
C LYS A 140 -6.21 -22.14 -1.14
N ARG A 141 -5.85 -22.39 0.12
CA ARG A 141 -4.57 -21.92 0.68
C ARG A 141 -3.39 -22.50 -0.11
N GLN A 142 -3.44 -23.77 -0.50
CA GLN A 142 -2.39 -24.40 -1.27
C GLN A 142 -2.26 -23.79 -2.68
N ILE A 143 -3.37 -23.47 -3.36
CA ILE A 143 -3.35 -22.76 -4.65
C ILE A 143 -2.64 -21.41 -4.52
N LYS A 144 -3.04 -20.59 -3.54
CA LYS A 144 -2.42 -19.27 -3.30
C LYS A 144 -0.93 -19.39 -2.97
N LEU A 145 -0.57 -20.39 -2.15
CA LEU A 145 0.81 -20.63 -1.76
C LEU A 145 1.68 -21.08 -2.95
N THR A 146 1.14 -21.92 -3.83
CA THR A 146 1.82 -22.33 -5.07
C THR A 146 2.03 -21.14 -6.02
N ALA A 147 1.06 -20.23 -6.11
CA ALA A 147 1.20 -19.00 -6.89
C ALA A 147 2.35 -18.12 -6.35
N LEU A 148 2.36 -17.87 -5.03
CA LEU A 148 3.46 -17.14 -4.37
C LEU A 148 4.82 -17.83 -4.60
N ASP A 149 4.90 -19.16 -4.45
CA ASP A 149 6.16 -19.91 -4.66
C ASP A 149 6.68 -19.77 -6.08
N THR A 150 5.79 -19.88 -7.06
CA THR A 150 6.11 -19.74 -8.50
C THR A 150 6.67 -18.35 -8.78
N ARG A 151 6.08 -17.33 -8.17
CA ARG A 151 6.52 -15.95 -8.34
C ARG A 151 7.85 -15.70 -7.64
N ILE A 152 8.07 -16.23 -6.44
CA ILE A 152 9.36 -16.11 -5.75
C ILE A 152 10.47 -16.84 -6.50
N SER A 153 10.22 -17.99 -7.14
CA SER A 153 11.26 -18.70 -7.90
C SER A 153 11.83 -17.89 -9.06
N THR A 154 11.09 -16.93 -9.63
CA THR A 154 11.63 -16.08 -10.70
C THR A 154 12.76 -15.17 -10.21
N LEU A 155 12.89 -14.96 -8.90
CA LEU A 155 13.98 -14.19 -8.29
C LEU A 155 15.27 -15.02 -8.14
N GLU A 156 15.16 -16.36 -8.19
CA GLU A 156 16.32 -17.26 -8.10
C GLU A 156 17.01 -17.43 -9.46
N ASP A 157 16.34 -17.03 -10.55
CA ASP A 157 16.80 -17.10 -11.95
C ASP A 157 17.41 -15.76 -12.46
N GLU A 158 17.45 -14.71 -11.62
CA GLU A 158 18.06 -13.38 -11.87
C GLU A 158 19.41 -13.21 -11.16
#